data_AF-A0A1I0DQ26-F1
#
_entry.id   AF-A0A1I0DQ26-F1
#
_cell.length_a   1.000
_cell.length_b   1.000
_cell.length_c   1.000
_cell.angle_alpha   90.00
_cell.angle_beta   90.00
_cell.angle_gamma   90.00
#
_symmetry.space_group_name_H-M   'P 1'
#
loop_
_entity.id
_entity.type
_entity.pdbx_description
1 polymer ?
#
loop_
_entity_poly.entity_id
_entity_poly.type
_entity_poly.pdbx_seq_one_letter_code
_entity_poly.pdbx_strand_id
1 'polypeptide(L)' 'MLISPSAPDPNDDDPDAPLGLSRKHRAWVALYSLENPAFDRRQILRQNDVTEADLVNHLESWMQLLRQHNQKQR' A
#
# COMPACT_ATOMS: atom_id res chain seq x y z
N MET A 1 -26.23 36.79 3.69
CA MET A 1 -25.09 36.82 2.75
C MET A 1 -23.80 36.86 3.55
N LEU A 2 -22.73 36.29 2.98
CA LEU A 2 -21.37 36.07 3.52
C LEU A 2 -21.15 34.67 4.11
N ILE A 3 -21.03 33.69 3.20
CA ILE A 3 -20.23 32.47 3.43
C ILE A 3 -18.78 32.82 3.12
N SER A 4 -17.91 32.74 4.13
CA SER A 4 -16.46 32.79 3.95
C SER A 4 -15.99 31.45 3.39
N PRO A 5 -15.26 31.39 2.26
CA PRO A 5 -14.57 30.18 1.86
C PRO A 5 -13.31 30.06 2.74
N SER A 6 -13.44 29.37 3.86
CA SER A 6 -12.29 28.95 4.68
C SER A 6 -11.53 27.88 3.89
N ALA A 7 -10.20 28.03 3.88
CA ALA A 7 -9.25 27.33 3.03
C ALA A 7 -9.46 25.80 2.94
N PRO A 8 -9.12 25.16 1.80
CA PRO A 8 -9.03 23.71 1.72
C PRO A 8 -7.95 23.23 2.69
N ASP A 9 -8.37 22.45 3.68
CA ASP A 9 -7.50 21.75 4.60
C ASP A 9 -6.63 20.76 3.80
N PRO A 10 -5.31 20.68 4.02
CA PRO A 10 -4.43 19.77 3.29
C PRO A 10 -4.66 18.28 3.61
N ASN A 11 -5.67 17.96 4.40
CA ASN A 11 -6.15 16.60 4.62
C ASN A 11 -7.31 16.33 3.66
N ASP A 12 -6.97 16.17 2.39
CA ASP A 12 -7.81 15.55 1.36
C ASP A 12 -8.03 14.08 1.77
N ASP A 13 -8.88 13.87 2.78
CA ASP A 13 -9.49 12.58 3.11
C ASP A 13 -10.61 12.39 2.09
N ASP A 14 -10.21 11.95 0.90
CA ASP A 14 -11.12 11.52 -0.17
C ASP A 14 -11.92 10.30 0.32
N PRO A 15 -13.24 10.41 0.52
CA PRO A 15 -14.04 9.34 1.11
C PRO A 15 -14.40 8.22 0.12
N ASP A 16 -13.85 8.22 -1.11
CA ASP A 16 -14.11 7.21 -2.15
C ASP A 16 -12.85 6.43 -2.59
N ALA A 17 -11.71 6.61 -1.91
CA ALA A 17 -10.56 5.74 -2.07
C ALA A 17 -10.91 4.35 -1.48
N PRO A 18 -10.76 3.23 -2.23
CA PRO A 18 -11.01 1.90 -1.69
C PRO A 18 -9.97 1.63 -0.59
N LEU A 19 -10.40 1.85 0.66
CA LEU A 19 -9.72 1.60 1.94
C LEU A 19 -8.35 2.30 2.07
N GLY A 20 -8.27 3.25 3.01
CA GLY A 20 -7.16 4.17 3.33
C GLY A 20 -5.83 3.53 3.77
N LEU A 21 -5.32 2.57 3.00
CA LEU A 21 -3.98 2.02 3.13
C LEU A 21 -3.01 2.85 2.31
N SER A 22 -1.95 3.34 2.96
CA SER A 22 -0.83 3.99 2.26
C SER A 22 -0.25 3.07 1.18
N ARG A 23 0.24 3.65 0.08
CA ARG A 23 0.81 2.92 -1.07
C ARG A 23 1.86 1.88 -0.67
N LYS A 24 2.64 2.17 0.38
CA LYS A 24 3.59 1.23 0.98
C LYS A 24 2.93 -0.05 1.52
N HIS A 25 1.82 0.07 2.24
CA HIS A 25 1.09 -1.08 2.76
C HIS A 25 0.48 -1.90 1.63
N ARG A 26 -0.09 -1.24 0.61
CA ARG A 26 -0.62 -1.93 -0.57
C ARG A 26 0.48 -2.69 -1.32
N ALA A 27 1.68 -2.13 -1.43
CA ALA A 27 2.83 -2.79 -2.02
C ALA A 27 3.25 -4.03 -1.20
N TRP A 28 3.21 -3.96 0.13
CA TRP A 28 3.48 -5.12 0.99
C TRP A 28 2.44 -6.23 0.84
N VAL A 29 1.15 -5.88 0.77
CA VAL A 29 0.07 -6.85 0.53
C VAL A 29 0.24 -7.51 -0.84
N ALA A 30 0.62 -6.73 -1.87
CA ALA A 30 0.93 -7.25 -3.19
C ALA A 30 2.15 -8.19 -3.16
N LEU A 31 3.24 -7.81 -2.49
CA LEU A 31 4.43 -8.66 -2.33
C LEU A 31 4.10 -9.98 -1.62
N TYR A 32 3.31 -9.93 -0.56
CA TYR A 32 2.86 -11.12 0.15
C TYR A 32 1.98 -12.02 -0.73
N SER A 33 1.06 -11.42 -1.50
CA SER A 33 0.18 -12.15 -2.40
C SER A 33 0.96 -12.83 -3.54
N LEU A 34 2.07 -12.23 -3.98
CA LEU A 34 2.99 -12.80 -4.97
C LEU A 34 3.76 -14.02 -4.47
N GLU A 35 3.87 -14.24 -3.16
CA GLU A 35 4.49 -15.46 -2.62
C GLU A 35 3.64 -16.71 -2.91
N ASN A 36 2.35 -16.54 -3.17
CA ASN A 36 1.47 -17.64 -3.54
C ASN A 36 1.37 -17.76 -5.09
N PRO A 37 1.86 -18.87 -5.68
CA PRO A 37 1.88 -19.06 -7.13
C PRO A 37 0.49 -19.21 -7.75
N ALA A 38 -0.58 -19.32 -6.95
CA ALA A 38 -1.95 -19.38 -7.43
C ALA A 38 -2.48 -18.04 -7.97
N PHE A 39 -1.83 -16.92 -7.66
CA PHE A 39 -2.30 -15.60 -8.06
C PHE A 39 -1.50 -15.02 -9.22
N ASP A 40 -2.20 -14.43 -10.19
CA ASP A 40 -1.58 -13.76 -11.33
C ASP A 40 -0.99 -12.40 -10.90
N ARG A 41 0.27 -12.17 -11.24
CA ARG A 41 1.01 -10.95 -10.89
C ARG A 41 0.31 -9.69 -11.38
N ARG A 42 -0.24 -9.67 -12.60
CA ARG A 42 -0.90 -8.48 -13.15
C ARG A 42 -2.22 -8.20 -12.44
N GLN A 43 -2.92 -9.24 -12.03
CA GLN A 43 -4.14 -9.13 -11.25
C GLN A 43 -3.85 -8.57 -9.85
N ILE A 44 -2.81 -9.06 -9.18
CA ILE A 44 -2.40 -8.58 -7.85
C ILE A 44 -2.06 -7.09 -7.90
N LEU A 45 -1.25 -6.65 -8.87
CA LEU A 45 -0.87 -5.25 -9.02
C LEU A 45 -2.09 -4.34 -9.20
N ARG A 46 -3.03 -4.75 -10.06
CA ARG A 46 -4.28 -4.01 -10.30
C ARG A 46 -5.17 -3.96 -9.07
N GLN A 47 -5.32 -5.09 -8.38
CA GLN A 47 -6.18 -5.19 -7.19
C GLN A 47 -5.65 -4.35 -6.03
N ASN A 48 -4.34 -4.20 -5.93
CA ASN A 48 -3.70 -3.43 -4.87
C ASN A 48 -3.39 -1.99 -5.28
N ASP A 49 -3.74 -1.55 -6.50
CA ASP A 49 -3.44 -0.20 -7.00
C ASP A 49 -1.96 0.17 -6.84
N VAL A 50 -1.07 -0.76 -7.22
CA VAL A 50 0.38 -0.58 -7.14
C VAL A 50 1.04 -0.97 -8.45
N THR A 51 2.17 -0.34 -8.75
CA THR A 51 2.99 -0.65 -9.92
C THR A 51 4.17 -1.54 -9.54
N GLU A 52 4.83 -2.11 -10.54
CA GLU A 52 6.08 -2.85 -10.31
C GLU A 52 7.17 -1.96 -9.70
N ALA A 53 7.19 -0.67 -10.03
CA ALA A 53 8.12 0.28 -9.41
C ALA A 53 7.85 0.44 -7.92
N ASP A 54 6.57 0.50 -7.50
CA ASP A 54 6.20 0.56 -6.08
C ASP A 54 6.64 -0.70 -5.32
N LEU A 55 6.50 -1.88 -5.95
CA LEU A 55 7.01 -3.12 -5.38
C LEU A 55 8.51 -3.04 -5.14
N VAL A 56 9.29 -2.60 -6.14
CA VAL A 56 10.75 -2.49 -6.02
C VAL A 56 11.15 -1.46 -4.95
N ASN A 57 10.49 -0.29 -4.95
CA ASN A 57 10.74 0.78 -3.97
C ASN A 57 10.46 0.35 -2.52
N HIS A 58 9.53 -0.59 -2.31
CA HIS A 58 9.13 -1.05 -0.98
C HIS A 58 9.63 -2.46 -0.62
N LEU A 59 10.29 -3.15 -1.56
CA LEU A 59 10.81 -4.51 -1.38
C LEU A 59 11.83 -4.59 -0.25
N GLU A 60 12.75 -3.61 -0.16
CA GLU A 60 13.76 -3.59 0.88
C GLU A 60 13.12 -3.42 2.28
N SER A 61 12.18 -2.49 2.39
CA SER A 61 11.41 -2.29 3.62
C SER A 61 10.60 -3.52 4.02
N TRP A 62 10.05 -4.25 3.04
CA TRP A 62 9.34 -5.52 3.26
C TRP A 62 10.28 -6.61 3.79
N MET A 63 11.45 -6.77 3.18
CA MET A 63 12.45 -7.76 3.62
C MET A 63 12.92 -7.50 5.04
N GLN A 64 13.09 -6.23 5.45
CA GLN A 64 13.45 -5.89 6.83
C GLN A 64 12.36 -6.34 7.81
N LEU A 65 11.09 -6.14 7.47
CA LEU A 65 9.95 -6.57 8.29
C LEU A 65 9.89 -8.10 8.42
N LEU A 66 10.09 -8.84 7.33
CA LEU A 66 10.16 -10.31 7.36
C LEU A 66 11.32 -10.84 8.23
N ARG A 67 12.49 -10.20 8.14
CA ARG A 67 13.64 -10.55 8.99
C ARG A 67 13.34 -10.34 10.47
N GLN A 68 12.71 -9.21 10.82
CA GLN A 68 12.31 -8.92 12.20
C GLN A 68 11.26 -9.91 12.72
N HIS A 69 10.26 -10.23 11.90
CA HIS A 69 9.25 -11.22 12.24
C HIS A 69 9.89 -12.59 12.55
N ASN A 70 10.82 -13.05 11.70
CA ASN A 70 11.51 -14.32 11.90
C ASN A 70 12.45 -14.33 13.12
N GLN A 71 12.96 -13.17 13.56
CA GLN A 71 13.78 -13.09 14.77
C GLN A 71 12.97 -13.14 16.07
N LYS A 72 11.74 -12.63 16.07
CA LYS A 72 10.85 -12.66 17.25
C LYS A 72 10.18 -14.01 17.49
N GLN A 73 10.16 -14.89 16.49
CA GLN A 73 9.56 -16.23 16.57
C GLN A 73 10.57 -17.31 16.99
N ARG A 74 11.80 -16.92 17.39
CA ARG A 74 12.84 -17.80 17.95
C ARG A 74 12.97 -17.58 19.44
#